data_AF-A0A969VGE8-F1
#
_entry.id   AF-A0A969VGE8-F1
#
_cell.length_a   1.000
_cell.length_b   1.000
_cell.length_c   1.000
_cell.angle_alpha   90.00
_cell.angle_beta   90.00
_cell.angle_gamma   90.00
#
_symmetry.space_group_name_H-M   'P 1'
#
loop_
_entity.id
_entity.type
_entity.pdbx_description
1 polymer ?
#
loop_
_entity_poly.entity_id
_entity_poly.type
_entity_poly.pdbx_seq_one_letter_code
_entity_poly.pdbx_strand_id
1 'polypeptide(L)'
;MIFLELVLENFGPYCGRQVINLDPNKGDNPHPIILLGGMNGGGKTTLMDAIRLALYGHRAQCSTRDNLSYNDFLNQCINTHKSPTEQTRIELAFEHIENDKPVRYRIVRTWEKNPKDGKDHLGILDIRENDEWLDIGLVNIWDEYIEN
;
A
#
# COMPACT_ATOMS: atom_id res chain seq x y z
N MET A 1 6.52 -12.88 -6.73
CA MET A 1 6.36 -11.45 -6.37
C MET A 1 7.34 -11.14 -5.24
N ILE A 2 8.07 -10.04 -5.31
CA ILE A 2 9.01 -9.55 -4.30
C ILE A 2 8.62 -8.10 -3.97
N PHE A 3 8.34 -7.80 -2.72
CA PHE A 3 8.08 -6.41 -2.30
C PHE A 3 9.41 -5.63 -2.24
N LEU A 4 9.39 -4.38 -2.68
CA LEU A 4 10.58 -3.53 -2.78
C LEU A 4 10.50 -2.33 -1.82
N GLU A 5 9.33 -1.72 -1.71
CA GLU A 5 9.12 -0.53 -0.87
C GLU A 5 7.66 -0.42 -0.44
N LEU A 6 7.44 -0.06 0.82
CA LEU A 6 6.14 0.35 1.35
C LEU A 6 6.23 1.80 1.80
N VAL A 7 5.35 2.65 1.28
CA VAL A 7 5.20 4.04 1.71
C VAL A 7 3.87 4.19 2.43
N LEU A 8 3.91 4.76 3.63
CA LEU A 8 2.72 5.09 4.41
C LEU A 8 2.73 6.58 4.66
N GLU A 9 1.62 7.25 4.36
CA GLU A 9 1.45 8.65 4.67
C GLU A 9 0.11 8.87 5.37
N ASN A 10 0.17 9.38 6.59
CA ASN A 10 -1.00 9.68 7.42
C ASN A 10 -1.95 8.48 7.60
N PHE A 11 -1.40 7.27 7.72
CA PHE A 11 -2.13 6.00 7.83
C PHE A 11 -2.03 5.41 9.24
N GLY A 12 -3.14 5.32 9.95
CA GLY A 12 -3.22 4.80 11.32
C GLY A 12 -2.24 5.53 12.25
N PRO A 13 -1.30 4.82 12.92
CA PRO A 13 -0.31 5.47 13.79
C PRO A 13 0.83 6.16 13.02
N TYR A 14 0.96 5.96 11.70
CA TYR A 14 2.03 6.53 10.90
C TYR A 14 1.68 7.97 10.49
N CYS A 15 2.26 8.95 11.20
CA CYS A 15 2.08 10.37 10.93
C CYS A 15 3.11 10.88 9.91
N GLY A 16 2.66 11.66 8.91
CA GLY A 16 3.52 12.09 7.81
C GLY A 16 3.98 10.91 6.95
N ARG A 17 4.97 11.17 6.08
CA ARG A 17 5.46 10.18 5.11
C ARG A 17 6.55 9.29 5.71
N GLN A 18 6.30 7.99 5.72
CA GLN A 18 7.19 6.94 6.18
C GLN A 18 7.54 6.03 5.00
N VAL A 19 8.83 5.78 4.77
CA VAL A 19 9.32 4.93 3.67
C VAL A 19 10.03 3.73 4.27
N ILE A 20 9.54 2.55 3.95
CA ILE A 20 10.06 1.27 4.45
C ILE A 20 10.62 0.52 3.25
N ASN A 21 11.92 0.30 3.25
CA ASN A 21 12.58 -0.51 2.23
C ASN A 21 12.32 -1.99 2.54
N LEU A 22 11.79 -2.72 1.56
CA LEU A 22 11.46 -4.13 1.62
C LEU A 22 12.32 -4.97 0.65
N ASP A 23 13.28 -4.34 -0.04
CA ASP A 23 14.11 -5.01 -1.03
C ASP A 23 15.11 -5.96 -0.34
N PRO A 24 14.97 -7.29 -0.51
CA PRO A 24 15.86 -8.26 0.10
C PRO A 24 17.27 -8.21 -0.50
N ASN A 25 17.46 -7.59 -1.67
CA ASN A 25 18.75 -7.50 -2.35
C ASN A 25 19.50 -6.19 -2.06
N LYS A 26 19.02 -5.40 -1.09
CA LYS A 26 19.69 -4.17 -0.72
C LYS A 26 21.04 -4.46 -0.05
N GLY A 27 22.12 -4.04 -0.71
CA GLY A 27 23.49 -4.15 -0.23
C GLY A 27 24.23 -5.37 -0.78
N ASP A 28 25.44 -5.62 -0.28
CA ASP A 28 26.33 -6.65 -0.84
C ASP A 28 25.89 -8.09 -0.51
N ASN A 29 25.01 -8.27 0.48
CA ASN A 29 24.52 -9.58 0.92
C ASN A 29 22.99 -9.62 0.92
N PRO A 30 22.36 -10.51 0.14
CA PRO A 30 20.91 -10.65 0.14
C PRO A 30 20.36 -11.13 1.49
N HIS A 31 19.29 -10.49 1.94
CA HIS A 31 18.54 -10.79 3.16
C HIS A 31 17.09 -11.18 2.79
N PRO A 32 16.84 -12.46 2.44
CA PRO A 32 15.52 -12.91 1.96
C PRO A 32 14.41 -12.88 3.03
N ILE A 33 14.77 -12.68 4.30
CA ILE A 33 13.83 -12.55 5.42
C ILE A 33 14.00 -11.15 6.03
N ILE A 34 12.94 -10.35 5.96
CA ILE A 34 12.88 -9.03 6.58
C ILE A 34 12.06 -9.12 7.86
N LEU A 35 12.68 -8.81 8.99
CA LEU A 35 12.02 -8.79 10.29
C LEU A 35 11.60 -7.37 10.66
N LEU A 36 10.29 -7.14 10.75
CA LEU A 36 9.72 -5.88 11.23
C LEU A 36 9.47 -5.96 12.74
N GLY A 37 10.44 -5.51 13.52
CA GLY A 37 10.37 -5.44 14.98
C GLY A 37 9.72 -4.15 15.48
N GLY A 38 9.02 -4.22 16.62
CA GLY A 38 8.42 -3.04 17.24
C GLY A 38 7.65 -3.39 18.52
N MET A 39 7.43 -2.40 19.37
CA MET A 39 6.64 -2.56 20.60
C MET A 39 5.17 -2.84 20.30
N ASN A 40 4.44 -3.36 21.29
CA ASN A 40 2.98 -3.46 21.20
C ASN A 40 2.38 -2.06 21.06
N GLY A 41 1.36 -1.92 20.20
CA GLY A 41 0.82 -0.62 19.81
C GLY A 41 1.69 0.18 18.82
N GLY A 42 2.90 -0.29 18.48
CA GLY A 42 3.81 0.40 17.56
C GLY A 42 3.45 0.31 16.07
N GLY A 43 2.23 -0.09 15.71
CA GLY A 43 1.77 -0.09 14.32
C GLY A 43 2.14 -1.32 13.47
N LYS A 44 2.68 -2.40 14.06
CA LYS A 44 3.04 -3.63 13.32
C LYS A 44 1.86 -4.25 12.56
N THR A 45 0.72 -4.42 13.22
CA THR A 45 -0.50 -4.94 12.58
C THR A 45 -0.99 -3.98 11.49
N THR A 46 -0.94 -2.67 11.76
CA THR A 46 -1.31 -1.64 10.79
C THR A 46 -0.42 -1.68 9.54
N LEU A 47 0.87 -1.98 9.69
CA LEU A 47 1.78 -2.18 8.55
C LEU A 47 1.33 -3.35 7.67
N MET A 48 0.99 -4.48 8.29
CA MET A 48 0.46 -5.64 7.57
C MET A 48 -0.89 -5.33 6.89
N ASP A 49 -1.76 -4.59 7.57
CA ASP A 49 -3.02 -4.13 6.99
C ASP A 49 -2.79 -3.18 5.82
N ALA A 50 -1.76 -2.33 5.86
CA ALA A 50 -1.43 -1.44 4.76
C ALA A 50 -1.03 -2.20 3.49
N ILE A 51 -0.22 -3.26 3.62
CA ILE A 51 0.15 -4.13 2.49
C ILE A 51 -1.10 -4.79 1.90
N ARG A 52 -1.97 -5.34 2.74
CA ARG A 52 -3.23 -5.95 2.29
C ARG A 52 -4.14 -4.94 1.61
N LEU A 53 -4.25 -3.74 2.17
CA LEU A 53 -5.08 -2.67 1.63
C LEU A 53 -4.53 -2.17 0.30
N ALA A 54 -3.22 -2.00 0.17
CA ALA A 54 -2.57 -1.66 -1.10
C ALA A 54 -2.94 -2.67 -2.19
N LEU A 55 -2.80 -3.96 -1.92
CA LEU A 55 -3.07 -5.02 -2.89
C LEU A 55 -4.57 -5.12 -3.23
N TYR A 56 -5.44 -5.17 -2.22
CA TYR A 56 -6.81 -5.65 -2.40
C TYR A 56 -7.90 -4.58 -2.18
N GLY A 57 -7.56 -3.37 -1.76
CA GLY A 57 -8.51 -2.27 -1.58
C GLY A 57 -9.71 -2.67 -0.73
N HIS A 58 -10.92 -2.51 -1.27
CA HIS A 58 -12.15 -2.86 -0.57
C HIS A 58 -12.30 -4.36 -0.29
N ARG A 59 -11.54 -5.25 -0.93
CA ARG A 59 -11.54 -6.71 -0.68
C ARG A 59 -10.57 -7.10 0.44
N ALA A 60 -9.74 -6.18 0.92
CA ALA A 60 -8.76 -6.45 1.96
C ALA A 60 -9.43 -6.84 3.29
N GLN A 61 -8.97 -7.96 3.86
CA GLN A 61 -9.29 -8.39 5.22
C GLN A 61 -8.30 -7.76 6.21
N CYS A 62 -8.65 -6.57 6.70
CA CYS A 62 -7.85 -5.82 7.65
C CYS A 62 -8.31 -6.07 9.09
N SER A 63 -7.36 -6.03 10.04
CA SER A 63 -7.60 -6.46 11.43
C SER A 63 -8.68 -5.68 12.18
N THR A 64 -8.92 -4.42 11.82
CA THR A 64 -9.90 -3.54 12.47
C THR A 64 -11.19 -3.38 11.69
N ARG A 65 -11.36 -4.10 10.56
CA ARG A 65 -12.46 -3.86 9.63
C ARG A 65 -13.78 -4.53 10.03
N ASP A 66 -13.78 -5.50 10.94
CA ASP A 66 -14.95 -6.35 11.18
C ASP A 66 -16.27 -5.57 11.31
N ASN A 67 -17.21 -5.88 10.39
CA ASN A 67 -18.54 -5.25 10.21
C ASN A 67 -18.58 -3.77 9.80
N LEU A 68 -17.44 -3.13 9.53
CA LEU A 68 -17.42 -1.75 9.01
C LEU A 68 -17.68 -1.71 7.51
N SER A 69 -18.39 -0.67 7.07
CA SER A 69 -18.39 -0.29 5.66
C SER A 69 -16.96 0.08 5.24
N TYR A 70 -16.66 -0.04 3.94
CA TYR A 70 -15.32 0.34 3.47
C TYR A 70 -15.01 1.82 3.74
N ASN A 71 -16.02 2.68 3.59
CA ASN A 71 -15.90 4.11 3.92
C ASN A 71 -15.53 4.35 5.39
N ASP A 72 -16.24 3.70 6.32
CA ASP A 72 -15.96 3.85 7.76
C ASP A 72 -14.56 3.33 8.11
N PHE A 73 -14.16 2.22 7.50
CA PHE A 73 -12.83 1.67 7.63
C PHE A 73 -11.74 2.64 7.12
N LEU A 74 -11.92 3.24 5.94
CA LEU A 74 -10.99 4.24 5.41
C LEU A 74 -10.87 5.46 6.33
N ASN A 75 -11.98 5.93 6.90
CA ASN A 75 -11.97 7.02 7.88
C ASN A 75 -11.22 6.67 9.17
N GLN A 76 -11.37 5.43 9.67
CA GLN A 76 -10.61 4.96 10.83
C GLN A 76 -9.11 4.81 10.55
N CYS A 77 -8.74 4.58 9.30
CA CYS A 77 -7.35 4.48 8.88
C CYS A 77 -6.63 5.83 8.80
N ILE A 78 -7.32 6.96 8.97
CA ILE A 78 -6.68 8.29 8.92
C ILE A 78 -5.96 8.55 10.25
N ASN A 79 -4.73 9.04 10.17
CA ASN A 79 -3.97 9.43 11.37
C ASN A 79 -4.70 10.53 12.16
N THR A 80 -4.88 10.33 13.46
CA THR A 80 -5.69 11.20 14.34
C THR A 80 -5.07 12.58 14.58
N HIS A 81 -3.79 12.76 14.32
CA HIS A 81 -3.08 14.03 14.52
C HIS A 81 -3.09 14.94 13.29
N LYS A 82 -3.74 14.52 12.19
CA LYS A 82 -3.73 15.26 10.93
C LYS A 82 -5.04 15.98 10.64
N SER A 83 -4.92 17.08 9.89
CA SER A 83 -6.08 17.83 9.41
C SER A 83 -6.95 16.93 8.52
N PRO A 84 -8.29 17.05 8.57
CA PRO A 84 -9.19 16.36 7.64
C PRO A 84 -8.90 16.60 6.15
N THR A 85 -8.16 17.66 5.83
CA THR A 85 -7.77 18.04 4.46
C THR A 85 -6.48 17.39 3.99
N GLU A 86 -5.72 16.73 4.87
CA GLU A 86 -4.54 15.98 4.48
C GLU A 86 -4.94 14.62 3.93
N GLN A 87 -4.36 14.25 2.79
CA GLN A 87 -4.58 12.96 2.15
C GLN A 87 -3.90 11.84 2.97
N THR A 88 -4.57 10.71 3.10
CA THR A 88 -3.96 9.44 3.51
C THR A 88 -3.55 8.68 2.26
N ARG A 89 -2.35 8.11 2.28
CA ARG A 89 -1.75 7.41 1.14
C ARG A 89 -1.04 6.13 1.60
N ILE A 90 -1.18 5.09 0.78
CA ILE A 90 -0.39 3.87 0.85
C ILE A 90 0.21 3.63 -0.52
N GLU A 91 1.49 3.31 -0.57
CA GLU A 91 2.14 2.83 -1.78
C GLU A 91 2.85 1.52 -1.53
N LEU A 92 2.76 0.59 -2.47
CA LEU A 92 3.51 -0.65 -2.44
C LEU A 92 4.19 -0.86 -3.78
N ALA A 93 5.51 -0.76 -3.80
CA ALA A 93 6.33 -1.14 -4.94
C ALA A 93 6.72 -2.61 -4.83
N PHE A 94 6.62 -3.34 -5.93
CA PHE A 94 6.97 -4.75 -5.99
C PHE A 94 7.47 -5.15 -7.38
N GLU A 95 8.17 -6.27 -7.43
CA GLU A 95 8.62 -6.95 -8.64
C GLU A 95 7.89 -8.28 -8.81
N HIS A 96 7.49 -8.61 -10.03
CA HIS A 96 6.91 -9.90 -10.41
C HIS A 96 7.42 -10.32 -11.79
N ILE A 97 7.30 -11.60 -12.13
CA ILE A 97 7.76 -12.16 -13.40
C ILE A 97 6.55 -12.23 -14.35
N GLU A 98 6.54 -11.40 -15.37
CA GLU A 98 5.59 -11.50 -16.49
C GLU A 98 6.33 -11.90 -17.76
N ASN A 99 5.82 -12.92 -18.48
CA ASN A 99 6.42 -13.39 -19.73
C ASN A 99 7.95 -13.62 -19.61
N ASP A 100 8.36 -14.27 -18.52
CA ASP A 100 9.76 -14.56 -18.15
C ASP A 100 10.66 -13.33 -17.94
N LYS A 101 10.07 -12.15 -17.72
CA LYS A 101 10.80 -10.91 -17.45
C LYS A 101 10.37 -10.29 -16.12
N PRO A 102 11.31 -9.75 -15.33
CA PRO A 102 10.95 -8.96 -14.16
C PRO A 102 10.27 -7.67 -14.60
N VAL A 103 9.09 -7.43 -14.07
CA VAL A 103 8.32 -6.20 -14.20
C VAL A 103 8.11 -5.61 -12.81
N ARG A 104 8.15 -4.29 -12.70
CA ARG A 104 8.00 -3.58 -11.44
C ARG A 104 6.80 -2.66 -11.51
N TYR A 105 5.97 -2.73 -10.49
CA TYR A 105 4.83 -1.84 -10.34
C TYR A 105 4.85 -1.15 -8.99
N ARG A 106 4.26 0.04 -8.94
CA ARG A 106 3.87 0.72 -7.69
C ARG A 106 2.36 0.85 -7.66
N ILE A 107 1.75 0.22 -6.66
CA ILE A 107 0.35 0.45 -6.33
C ILE A 107 0.29 1.70 -5.49
N VAL A 108 -0.63 2.61 -5.80
CA VAL A 108 -0.88 3.83 -5.06
C VAL A 108 -2.36 3.87 -4.70
N ARG A 109 -2.65 3.91 -3.40
CA ARG A 109 -4.02 4.14 -2.89
C ARG A 109 -4.08 5.40 -2.08
N THR A 110 -5.03 6.27 -2.40
CA THR A 110 -5.20 7.56 -1.72
C THR A 110 -6.65 7.84 -1.37
N TRP A 111 -6.89 8.44 -0.21
CA TRP A 111 -8.21 8.94 0.18
C TRP A 111 -8.10 10.12 1.15
N GLU A 112 -9.18 10.85 1.28
CA GLU A 112 -9.35 11.92 2.26
C GLU A 112 -10.42 11.52 3.28
N LYS A 113 -10.62 12.35 4.31
CA LYS A 113 -11.71 12.14 5.25
C LYS A 113 -13.06 12.27 4.55
N ASN A 114 -13.95 11.31 4.81
CA ASN A 114 -15.26 11.21 4.16
C ASN A 114 -15.16 11.26 2.63
N PRO A 115 -14.49 10.27 1.99
CA PRO A 115 -14.36 10.24 0.54
C PRO A 115 -15.75 10.26 -0.11
N LYS A 116 -15.94 11.10 -1.14
CA LYS A 116 -17.25 11.36 -1.75
C LYS A 116 -17.97 10.09 -2.22
N ASP A 117 -17.22 9.12 -2.75
CA ASP A 117 -17.75 7.84 -3.24
C ASP A 117 -17.60 6.69 -2.22
N GLY A 118 -17.16 6.99 -1.00
CA GLY A 118 -16.92 5.98 0.03
C GLY A 118 -15.77 5.02 -0.29
N LYS A 119 -14.89 5.38 -1.23
CA LYS A 119 -13.80 4.56 -1.76
C LYS A 119 -12.49 5.34 -1.79
N ASP A 120 -11.40 4.60 -1.86
CA ASP A 120 -10.09 5.13 -2.20
C ASP A 120 -9.95 5.33 -3.72
N HIS A 121 -8.94 6.09 -4.10
CA HIS A 121 -8.48 6.21 -5.48
C HIS A 121 -7.28 5.29 -5.69
N LEU A 122 -7.35 4.43 -6.71
CA LEU A 122 -6.29 3.52 -7.13
C LEU A 122 -5.51 4.07 -8.32
N GLY A 123 -4.20 4.10 -8.21
CA GLY A 123 -3.25 4.26 -9.32
C GLY A 123 -2.28 3.09 -9.36
N ILE A 124 -1.95 2.62 -10.56
CA ILE A 124 -0.90 1.63 -10.80
C ILE A 124 0.15 2.27 -11.69
N LEU A 125 1.39 2.30 -11.22
CA LEU A 125 2.51 2.86 -11.96
C LEU A 125 3.43 1.75 -12.41
N ASP A 126 3.70 1.67 -13.71
CA ASP A 126 4.77 0.86 -14.29
C ASP A 126 6.11 1.56 -14.05
N ILE A 127 7.03 0.87 -13.36
CA ILE A 127 8.34 1.39 -13.00
C ILE A 127 9.35 0.89 -14.04
N ARG A 128 9.76 1.79 -14.94
CA ARG A 128 10.74 1.50 -15.99
C ARG A 128 11.98 2.34 -15.77
N GLU A 129 13.11 1.68 -15.53
CA GLU A 129 14.39 2.33 -15.20
C GLU A 129 14.25 3.30 -14.01
N ASN A 130 14.10 4.60 -14.27
CA ASN A 130 13.94 5.65 -13.26
C ASN A 130 12.63 6.43 -13.38
N ASP A 131 11.73 6.04 -14.29
CA ASP A 131 10.46 6.71 -14.53
C ASP A 131 9.28 5.84 -14.06
N GLU A 132 8.22 6.51 -13.59
CA GLU A 132 6.97 5.89 -13.19
C GLU A 132 5.85 6.38 -14.12
N TRP A 133 5.18 5.45 -14.81
CA TRP A 133 4.12 5.77 -15.77
C TRP A 133 2.79 5.19 -15.30
N LEU A 134 1.75 6.03 -15.26
CA LEU A 134 0.40 5.57 -14.91
C LEU A 134 -0.11 4.59 -15.96
N ASP A 135 -0.36 3.34 -15.55
CA ASP A 135 -0.99 2.33 -16.37
C ASP A 135 -2.50 2.31 -16.13
N ILE A 136 -3.21 3.09 -16.94
CA ILE A 136 -4.67 3.20 -16.89
C ILE A 136 -5.33 1.85 -17.22
N GLY A 137 -4.73 1.05 -18.09
CA GLY A 137 -5.25 -0.27 -18.45
C GLY A 137 -5.27 -1.16 -17.23
N LEU A 138 -4.14 -1.24 -16.53
CA LEU A 138 -3.96 -2.06 -15.35
C LEU A 138 -4.79 -1.58 -14.15
N VAL A 139 -4.96 -0.26 -13.97
CA VAL A 139 -5.88 0.31 -12.93
C VAL A 139 -7.30 -0.26 -13.06
N ASN A 140 -7.82 -0.41 -14.27
CA ASN A 140 -9.19 -0.87 -14.50
C ASN A 140 -9.39 -2.36 -14.26
N ILE A 141 -8.33 -3.16 -14.35
CA ILE A 141 -8.37 -4.62 -14.21
C ILE A 141 -7.58 -5.13 -12.99
N TRP A 142 -7.14 -4.22 -12.11
CA TRP A 142 -6.20 -4.53 -11.03
C TRP A 142 -6.67 -5.67 -10.13
N ASP A 143 -7.96 -5.66 -9.77
CA ASP A 143 -8.56 -6.69 -8.92
C ASP A 143 -8.48 -8.08 -9.55
N GLU A 144 -8.61 -8.19 -10.87
CA GLU A 144 -8.47 -9.47 -11.59
C GLU A 144 -6.99 -9.83 -11.75
N TYR A 145 -6.16 -8.82 -12.02
CA TYR A 145 -4.73 -9.01 -12.22
C TYR A 145 -4.04 -9.54 -10.95
N ILE A 146 -4.34 -9.00 -9.76
CA ILE A 146 -3.64 -9.39 -8.52
C ILE A 146 -4.07 -10.75 -7.96
N GLU A 147 -5.17 -11.32 -8.49
CA GLU A 147 -5.68 -12.64 -8.11
C GLU A 147 -5.10 -13.78 -8.98
N ASN A 148 -4.46 -13.46 -10.12
CA ASN A 148 -3.88 -14.41 -11.07
C ASN A 148 -2.34 -14.44 -11.01
#